data_AF-A0A314ZCS0-F1
#
_entry.id   AF-A0A314ZCS0-F1
#
_cell.length_a   1.000
_cell.length_b   1.000
_cell.length_c   1.000
_cell.angle_alpha   90.00
_cell.angle_beta   90.00
_cell.angle_gamma   90.00
#
_symmetry.space_group_name_H-M   'P 1'
#
loop_
_entity.id
_entity.type
_entity.pdbx_description
1 polymer ?
#
loop_
_entity_poly.entity_id
_entity_poly.type
_entity_poly.pdbx_seq_one_letter_code
_entity_poly.pdbx_strand_id
1 'polypeptide(L)'
;MAISSLQARYLDSCKKHEVQPNSAVLAWFTQAKIQSSHNEKCRITISLDQLKDADILPLTNVLMSSDSADIDAVDIFLEFYSDLAKENVMALIHAVNQKLQVVDLQDLSLGNEFLGDLFQGGLACQLFNLRSTHIQKLNIVGSFLRLHTLNLDFCTSLASLHKDCFSCMPNLMRLSMCETRIANLLTTTGVLSKLPALMELRFQSCLCCKDTGPCPNLQRQHNLQSEVQEKDEFLVSDLKNVTITLKYITHHRSPLCFEKLYRDYMISSLPGLEVLDNFPIRKMEKELAMMTSAKYYEYLPYNRQLKRKCC
;
A
#
# COMPACT_ATOMS: atom_id res chain seq x y z
N MET A 1 13.53 32.49 -0.16
CA MET A 1 14.90 32.32 -0.68
C MET A 1 14.87 31.13 -1.62
N ALA A 2 15.81 30.99 -2.56
CA ALA A 2 15.55 30.15 -3.72
C ALA A 2 16.12 28.73 -3.57
N ILE A 3 15.36 27.75 -4.06
CA ILE A 3 15.75 26.36 -4.32
C ILE A 3 17.08 26.26 -5.08
N SER A 4 17.49 27.34 -5.76
CA SER A 4 18.83 27.52 -6.33
C SER A 4 19.99 27.27 -5.36
N SER A 5 19.76 27.24 -4.04
CA SER A 5 20.78 26.94 -3.03
C SER A 5 20.94 25.45 -2.70
N LEU A 6 19.97 24.57 -3.01
CA LEU A 6 20.05 23.15 -2.60
C LEU A 6 21.25 22.44 -3.24
N GLN A 7 21.49 22.69 -4.52
CA GLN A 7 22.64 22.14 -5.23
C GLN A 7 23.97 22.60 -4.64
N ALA A 8 24.13 23.92 -4.42
CA ALA A 8 25.34 24.47 -3.83
C ALA A 8 25.60 23.87 -2.44
N ARG A 9 24.57 23.81 -1.59
CA ARG A 9 24.65 23.19 -0.26
C ARG A 9 25.00 21.71 -0.32
N TYR A 10 24.46 20.99 -1.29
CA TYR A 10 24.82 19.60 -1.50
C TYR A 10 26.26 19.43 -1.93
N LEU A 11 26.74 20.21 -2.90
CA LEU A 11 28.14 20.18 -3.32
C LEU A 11 29.08 20.53 -2.17
N ASP A 12 28.74 21.50 -1.33
CA ASP A 12 29.54 21.86 -0.15
C ASP A 12 29.48 20.79 0.94
N SER A 13 28.33 20.15 1.12
CA SER A 13 28.16 18.99 2.02
C SER A 13 29.00 17.81 1.55
N CYS A 14 28.98 17.47 0.25
CA CYS A 14 29.84 16.45 -0.35
C CYS A 14 31.32 16.73 -0.14
N LYS A 15 31.77 17.98 -0.37
CA LYS A 15 33.16 18.39 -0.10
C LYS A 15 33.55 18.22 1.36
N LYS A 16 32.67 18.64 2.28
CA LYS A 16 32.91 18.54 3.73
C LYS A 16 33.07 17.09 4.20
N HIS A 17 32.35 16.16 3.56
CA HIS A 17 32.40 14.74 3.87
C HIS A 17 33.36 13.95 2.97
N GLU A 18 34.11 14.63 2.09
CA GLU A 18 35.07 14.02 1.17
C GLU A 18 34.44 12.96 0.23
N VAL A 19 33.17 13.16 -0.15
CA VAL A 19 32.42 12.27 -1.04
C VAL A 19 32.23 12.93 -2.42
N GLN A 20 32.29 12.13 -3.48
CA GLN A 20 31.97 12.59 -4.83
C GLN A 20 30.46 12.87 -4.96
N PRO A 21 30.04 14.04 -5.50
CA PRO A 21 28.63 14.33 -5.66
C PRO A 21 27.91 13.32 -6.55
N ASN A 22 26.88 12.68 -6.01
CA ASN A 22 25.99 11.83 -6.79
C ASN A 22 25.18 12.65 -7.83
N SER A 23 25.23 12.23 -9.10
CA SER A 23 24.56 12.90 -10.22
C SER A 23 23.03 12.84 -10.12
N ALA A 24 22.47 11.76 -9.57
CA ALA A 24 21.03 11.61 -9.35
C ALA A 24 20.52 12.68 -8.36
N VAL A 25 21.23 12.87 -7.24
CA VAL A 25 20.89 13.88 -6.24
C VAL A 25 20.88 15.29 -6.84
N LEU A 26 21.88 15.61 -7.66
CA LEU A 26 21.93 16.90 -8.38
C LEU A 26 20.75 17.07 -9.35
N ALA A 27 20.36 16.01 -10.04
CA ALA A 27 19.19 16.01 -10.92
C ALA A 27 17.89 16.26 -10.14
N TRP A 28 17.70 15.63 -8.98
CA TRP A 28 16.52 15.85 -8.13
C TRP A 28 16.42 17.30 -7.66
N PHE A 29 17.53 17.91 -7.23
CA PHE A 29 17.54 19.34 -6.87
C PHE A 29 17.36 20.27 -8.08
N THR A 30 17.79 19.86 -9.28
CA THR A 30 17.48 20.60 -10.52
C THR A 30 15.98 20.60 -10.77
N GLN A 31 15.35 19.43 -10.65
CA GLN A 31 13.91 19.28 -10.87
C GLN A 31 13.09 20.08 -9.85
N ALA A 32 13.49 20.03 -8.58
CA ALA A 32 12.91 20.84 -7.52
C ALA A 32 12.96 22.35 -7.86
N LYS A 33 14.09 22.82 -8.41
CA LYS A 33 14.27 24.22 -8.81
C LYS A 33 13.30 24.60 -9.94
N ILE A 34 13.15 23.73 -10.94
CA ILE A 34 12.21 23.95 -12.05
C ILE A 34 10.79 24.09 -11.52
N GLN A 35 10.34 23.20 -10.63
CA GLN A 35 9.00 23.27 -10.01
C GLN A 35 8.76 24.62 -9.32
N SER A 36 9.71 25.08 -8.50
CA SER A 36 9.56 26.39 -7.85
C SER A 36 9.50 27.56 -8.81
N SER A 37 10.21 27.49 -9.95
CA SER A 37 10.17 28.57 -10.95
C SER A 37 8.81 28.67 -11.67
N HIS A 38 8.01 27.60 -11.61
CA HIS A 38 6.65 27.54 -12.15
C HIS A 38 5.58 27.79 -11.08
N ASN A 39 5.94 28.26 -9.87
CA ASN A 39 5.03 28.40 -8.71
C ASN A 39 4.31 27.11 -8.32
N GLU A 40 4.91 25.95 -8.62
CA GLU A 40 4.41 24.65 -8.17
C GLU A 40 4.96 24.32 -6.77
N LYS A 41 4.28 23.42 -6.06
CA LYS A 41 4.79 22.86 -4.80
C LYS A 41 6.10 22.13 -5.08
N CYS A 42 7.16 22.48 -4.36
CA CYS A 42 8.44 21.82 -4.49
C CYS A 42 8.39 20.43 -3.86
N ARG A 43 8.48 19.43 -4.71
CA ARG A 43 8.52 18.03 -4.34
C ARG A 43 9.81 17.39 -4.79
N ILE A 44 10.52 16.79 -3.84
CA ILE A 44 11.73 16.03 -4.11
C ILE A 44 11.39 14.55 -4.12
N THR A 45 11.74 13.88 -5.21
CA THR A 45 11.60 12.43 -5.35
C THR A 45 12.96 11.79 -5.20
N ILE A 46 13.13 10.95 -4.18
CA ILE A 46 14.36 10.25 -3.86
C ILE A 46 14.18 8.78 -4.24
N SER A 47 15.00 8.30 -5.18
CA SER A 47 15.12 6.86 -5.48
C SER A 47 16.34 6.31 -4.76
N LEU A 48 16.10 5.43 -3.80
CA LEU A 48 17.14 4.76 -3.01
C LEU A 48 17.99 3.81 -3.86
N ASP A 49 17.47 3.37 -5.01
CA ASP A 49 18.18 2.54 -5.99
C ASP A 49 19.39 3.25 -6.62
N GLN A 50 19.43 4.59 -6.54
CA GLN A 50 20.46 5.44 -7.16
C GLN A 50 21.51 5.94 -6.17
N LEU A 51 21.43 5.52 -4.90
CA LEU A 51 22.28 6.01 -3.82
C LEU A 51 23.22 4.92 -3.31
N LYS A 52 24.37 5.36 -2.80
CA LYS A 52 25.29 4.58 -1.98
C LYS A 52 25.30 5.12 -0.56
N ASP A 53 25.81 4.34 0.39
CA ASP A 53 25.89 4.77 1.79
C ASP A 53 26.61 6.11 1.99
N ALA A 54 27.66 6.34 1.20
CA ALA A 54 28.42 7.59 1.22
C ALA A 54 27.57 8.83 0.83
N ASP A 55 26.49 8.65 0.06
CA ASP A 55 25.64 9.74 -0.39
C ASP A 55 24.63 10.19 0.67
N ILE A 56 24.31 9.32 1.64
CA ILE A 56 23.20 9.49 2.57
C ILE A 56 23.45 10.63 3.54
N LEU A 57 24.65 10.67 4.16
CA LEU A 57 24.97 11.71 5.13
C LEU A 57 25.02 13.11 4.49
N PRO A 58 25.69 13.34 3.34
CA PRO A 58 25.63 14.62 2.64
C PRO A 58 24.21 15.05 2.27
N LEU A 59 23.39 14.13 1.76
CA LEU A 59 21.99 14.37 1.38
C LEU A 59 21.14 14.76 2.59
N THR A 60 21.25 13.99 3.67
CA THR A 60 20.49 14.20 4.91
C THR A 60 20.77 15.58 5.51
N ASN A 61 22.03 16.02 5.52
CA ASN A 61 22.40 17.34 6.04
C ASN A 61 21.74 18.49 5.26
N VAL A 62 21.61 18.35 3.94
CA VAL A 62 20.95 19.37 3.11
C VAL A 62 19.46 19.40 3.41
N LEU A 63 18.82 18.24 3.49
CA LEU A 63 17.37 18.11 3.71
C LEU A 63 16.95 18.54 5.13
N MET A 64 17.81 18.33 6.13
CA MET A 64 17.58 18.71 7.53
C MET A 64 17.79 20.19 7.83
N SER A 65 18.50 20.92 6.96
CA SER A 65 18.82 22.32 7.22
C SER A 65 17.56 23.17 7.43
N SER A 66 17.60 24.07 8.42
CA SER A 66 16.45 24.91 8.83
C SER A 66 15.92 25.82 7.72
N ASP A 67 16.73 26.07 6.68
CA ASP A 67 16.35 26.81 5.45
C ASP A 67 15.59 25.94 4.43
N SER A 68 15.11 24.76 4.83
CA SER A 68 14.40 23.84 3.95
C SER A 68 12.90 24.19 3.81
N ALA A 69 12.47 25.40 4.22
CA ALA A 69 11.12 25.91 4.01
C ALA A 69 10.68 25.87 2.54
N ASP A 70 11.64 25.81 1.61
CA ASP A 70 11.38 25.73 0.17
C ASP A 70 11.01 24.31 -0.31
N ILE A 71 11.04 23.28 0.55
CA ILE A 71 10.65 21.89 0.20
C ILE A 71 9.31 21.59 0.84
N ASP A 72 8.26 21.46 0.03
CA ASP A 72 6.90 21.18 0.47
C ASP A 72 6.69 19.69 0.79
N ALA A 73 7.32 18.80 0.00
CA ALA A 73 7.14 17.36 0.13
C ALA A 73 8.37 16.57 -0.31
N VAL A 74 8.56 15.40 0.31
CA VAL A 74 9.57 14.42 -0.06
C VAL A 74 8.90 13.07 -0.27
N ASP A 75 9.15 12.48 -1.42
CA ASP A 75 8.76 11.11 -1.74
C ASP A 75 10.01 10.23 -1.77
N ILE A 76 9.97 9.08 -1.09
CA ILE A 76 11.07 8.11 -1.05
C ILE A 76 10.60 6.81 -1.71
N PHE A 77 11.37 6.34 -2.67
CA PHE A 77 11.10 5.12 -3.42
C PHE A 77 12.31 4.19 -3.36
N LEU A 78 12.01 2.91 -3.24
CA LEU A 78 12.90 1.82 -3.51
C LEU A 78 12.14 0.81 -4.35
N GLU A 79 12.53 0.69 -5.62
CA GLU A 79 11.86 -0.20 -6.57
C GLU A 79 12.54 -1.57 -6.64
N PHE A 80 13.85 -1.61 -6.39
CA PHE A 80 14.68 -2.79 -6.51
C PHE A 80 15.49 -3.05 -5.24
N TYR A 81 16.28 -4.12 -5.25
CA TYR A 81 17.26 -4.36 -4.21
C TYR A 81 18.31 -3.25 -4.16
N SER A 82 18.58 -2.72 -2.96
CA SER A 82 19.63 -1.72 -2.71
C SER A 82 20.65 -2.28 -1.72
N ASP A 83 21.92 -1.99 -1.99
CA ASP A 83 23.06 -2.29 -1.11
C ASP A 83 23.19 -1.28 0.06
N LEU A 84 22.27 -0.32 0.18
CA LEU A 84 22.28 0.64 1.27
C LEU A 84 22.14 -0.05 2.63
N ALA A 85 22.97 0.37 3.59
CA ALA A 85 22.83 -0.01 4.97
C ALA A 85 21.46 0.43 5.51
N LYS A 86 20.80 -0.46 6.26
CA LYS A 86 19.46 -0.24 6.81
C LYS A 86 19.41 1.02 7.68
N GLU A 87 20.46 1.25 8.45
CA GLU A 87 20.63 2.40 9.35
C GLU A 87 20.63 3.71 8.57
N ASN A 88 21.24 3.71 7.38
CA ASN A 88 21.28 4.87 6.51
C ASN A 88 19.91 5.17 5.89
N VAL A 89 19.18 4.15 5.46
CA VAL A 89 17.80 4.30 4.98
C VAL A 89 16.91 4.87 6.08
N MET A 90 17.00 4.33 7.30
CA MET A 90 16.25 4.84 8.46
C MET A 90 16.62 6.29 8.79
N ALA A 91 17.91 6.61 8.84
CA ALA A 91 18.38 7.96 9.13
C ALA A 91 17.82 8.99 8.14
N LEU A 92 17.81 8.65 6.84
CA LEU A 92 17.25 9.51 5.80
C LEU A 92 15.73 9.71 5.97
N ILE A 93 14.97 8.62 6.15
CA ILE A 93 13.51 8.69 6.31
C ILE A 93 13.15 9.53 7.55
N HIS A 94 13.82 9.29 8.69
CA HIS A 94 13.57 10.04 9.92
C HIS A 94 13.95 11.52 9.79
N ALA A 95 15.03 11.83 9.08
CA ALA A 95 15.43 13.20 8.82
C ALA A 95 14.34 13.98 8.07
N VAL A 96 13.77 13.40 7.02
CA VAL A 96 12.72 14.09 6.25
C VAL A 96 11.30 13.85 6.77
N ASN A 97 11.13 13.24 7.94
CA ASN A 97 9.84 12.70 8.40
C ASN A 97 8.69 13.71 8.28
N GLN A 98 8.90 14.96 8.73
CA GLN A 98 7.87 16.01 8.72
C GLN A 98 7.39 16.38 7.30
N LYS A 99 8.22 16.11 6.28
CA LYS A 99 7.97 16.43 4.88
C LYS A 99 7.60 15.22 4.04
N LEU A 100 7.61 14.02 4.62
CA LEU A 100 7.25 12.81 3.90
C LEU A 100 5.82 12.93 3.35
N GLN A 101 5.66 12.58 2.08
CA GLN A 101 4.37 12.41 1.46
C GLN A 101 4.19 10.94 1.04
N VAL A 102 5.12 10.40 0.27
CA VAL A 102 5.14 8.99 -0.11
C VAL A 102 6.38 8.29 0.44
N VAL A 103 6.17 7.11 1.01
CA VAL A 103 7.24 6.15 1.29
C VAL A 103 6.87 4.85 0.59
N ASP A 104 7.68 4.41 -0.35
CA ASP A 104 7.50 3.16 -1.10
C ASP A 104 8.77 2.33 -0.97
N LEU A 105 8.70 1.26 -0.17
CA LEU A 105 9.81 0.37 0.11
C LEU A 105 9.45 -1.03 -0.40
N GLN A 106 9.70 -1.29 -1.68
CA GLN A 106 9.43 -2.58 -2.31
C GLN A 106 10.65 -3.50 -2.16
N ASP A 107 10.39 -4.79 -1.94
CA ASP A 107 11.36 -5.89 -2.10
C ASP A 107 12.67 -5.77 -1.29
N LEU A 108 12.77 -4.79 -0.38
CA LEU A 108 13.83 -4.76 0.60
C LEU A 108 13.58 -5.94 1.53
N SER A 109 14.61 -6.71 1.83
CA SER A 109 14.59 -7.78 2.85
C SER A 109 14.48 -7.16 4.26
N LEU A 110 13.41 -6.38 4.45
CA LEU A 110 12.99 -5.75 5.68
C LEU A 110 12.56 -6.87 6.61
N GLY A 111 13.46 -7.25 7.50
CA GLY A 111 13.07 -8.02 8.67
C GLY A 111 12.07 -7.23 9.49
N ASN A 112 11.25 -7.93 10.27
CA ASN A 112 10.29 -7.29 11.18
C ASN A 112 10.99 -6.32 12.17
N GLU A 113 12.27 -6.54 12.47
CA GLU A 113 13.11 -5.67 13.30
C GLU A 113 13.28 -4.29 12.67
N PHE A 114 13.72 -4.23 11.40
CA PHE A 114 13.86 -2.96 10.67
C PHE A 114 12.56 -2.16 10.65
N LEU A 115 11.42 -2.82 10.40
CA LEU A 115 10.14 -2.13 10.38
C LEU A 115 9.76 -1.63 11.78
N GLY A 116 10.02 -2.42 12.83
CA GLY A 116 9.83 -2.00 14.21
C GLY A 116 10.61 -0.72 14.54
N ASP A 117 11.88 -0.67 14.15
CA ASP A 117 12.76 0.48 14.35
C ASP A 117 12.33 1.68 13.50
N LEU A 118 12.02 1.46 12.22
CA LEU A 118 11.53 2.50 11.31
C LEU A 118 10.21 3.13 11.81
N PHE A 119 9.35 2.33 12.42
CA PHE A 119 8.08 2.79 12.97
C PHE A 119 8.24 3.45 14.34
N GLN A 120 9.42 3.38 14.96
CA GLN A 120 9.64 4.00 16.26
C GLN A 120 9.38 5.51 16.17
N GLY A 121 8.38 5.98 16.91
CA GLY A 121 7.92 7.38 16.87
C GLY A 121 6.91 7.72 15.75
N GLY A 122 6.74 6.85 14.75
CA GLY A 122 5.80 7.00 13.65
C GLY A 122 6.30 7.82 12.46
N LEU A 123 5.57 7.73 11.34
CA LEU A 123 5.87 8.46 10.10
C LEU A 123 4.75 9.45 9.74
N ALA A 124 5.13 10.65 9.33
CA ALA A 124 4.20 11.70 8.92
C ALA A 124 3.88 11.66 7.41
N CYS A 125 3.98 10.49 6.77
CA CYS A 125 3.65 10.27 5.37
C CYS A 125 2.14 10.11 5.13
N GLN A 126 1.72 10.28 3.87
CA GLN A 126 0.32 10.11 3.43
C GLN A 126 0.08 8.74 2.78
N LEU A 127 1.08 8.23 2.06
CA LEU A 127 1.07 6.92 1.44
C LEU A 127 2.26 6.13 1.92
N PHE A 128 2.00 4.91 2.35
CA PHE A 128 3.03 3.96 2.69
C PHE A 128 2.81 2.64 1.95
N ASN A 129 3.78 2.29 1.12
CA ASN A 129 3.76 1.06 0.33
C ASN A 129 4.88 0.14 0.80
N LEU A 130 4.49 -1.06 1.26
CA LEU A 130 5.35 -2.14 1.74
C LEU A 130 5.10 -3.41 0.91
N ARG A 131 4.78 -3.23 -0.37
CA ARG A 131 4.49 -4.32 -1.30
C ARG A 131 5.67 -5.30 -1.38
N SER A 132 5.33 -6.59 -1.48
CA SER A 132 6.31 -7.69 -1.60
C SER A 132 7.30 -7.80 -0.44
N THR A 133 7.00 -7.22 0.73
CA THR A 133 7.85 -7.38 1.92
C THR A 133 7.52 -8.68 2.67
N HIS A 134 8.50 -9.22 3.39
CA HIS A 134 8.36 -10.47 4.15
C HIS A 134 7.71 -10.29 5.54
N ILE A 135 6.70 -9.43 5.63
CA ILE A 135 5.99 -9.16 6.89
C ILE A 135 5.13 -10.37 7.25
N GLN A 136 5.41 -10.97 8.41
CA GLN A 136 4.59 -12.06 8.95
C GLN A 136 3.46 -11.54 9.84
N LYS A 137 3.72 -10.44 10.55
CA LYS A 137 2.78 -9.79 11.46
C LYS A 137 2.89 -8.28 11.27
N LEU A 138 1.74 -7.64 11.09
CA LEU A 138 1.67 -6.18 11.04
C LEU A 138 1.83 -5.63 12.46
N ASN A 139 3.07 -5.29 12.84
CA ASN A 139 3.40 -4.64 14.11
C ASN A 139 3.80 -3.19 13.87
N ILE A 140 2.82 -2.35 13.55
CA ILE A 140 3.03 -0.92 13.35
C ILE A 140 2.83 -0.22 14.70
N VAL A 141 3.90 0.35 15.24
CA VAL A 141 3.92 1.11 16.49
C VAL A 141 4.19 2.59 16.20
N GLY A 142 3.78 3.51 17.08
CA GLY A 142 4.02 4.95 16.89
C GLY A 142 2.78 5.72 16.41
N SER A 143 3.00 6.84 15.72
CA SER A 143 1.94 7.79 15.31
C SER A 143 1.91 8.03 13.81
N PHE A 144 0.81 7.67 13.14
CA PHE A 144 0.63 7.80 11.69
C PHE A 144 -0.63 8.62 11.36
N LEU A 145 -0.74 9.82 11.95
CA LEU A 145 -1.93 10.66 11.82
C LEU A 145 -2.20 11.15 10.40
N ARG A 146 -1.16 11.22 9.55
CA ARG A 146 -1.27 11.69 8.16
C ARG A 146 -1.45 10.55 7.16
N LEU A 147 -1.36 9.29 7.60
CA LEU A 147 -1.39 8.13 6.71
C LEU A 147 -2.82 7.87 6.25
N HIS A 148 -3.03 7.98 4.94
CA HIS A 148 -4.32 7.73 4.29
C HIS A 148 -4.32 6.44 3.47
N THR A 149 -3.16 6.01 2.98
CA THR A 149 -3.02 4.82 2.15
C THR A 149 -1.95 3.90 2.69
N LEU A 150 -2.31 2.63 2.92
CA LEU A 150 -1.38 1.56 3.25
C LEU A 150 -1.50 0.45 2.22
N ASN A 151 -0.38 0.10 1.58
CA ASN A 151 -0.31 -1.00 0.64
C ASN A 151 0.59 -2.13 1.18
N LEU A 152 0.00 -3.31 1.34
CA LEU A 152 0.61 -4.55 1.81
C LEU A 152 0.45 -5.67 0.78
N ASP A 153 0.22 -5.33 -0.48
CA ASP A 153 0.06 -6.32 -1.54
C ASP A 153 1.28 -7.24 -1.61
N PHE A 154 1.08 -8.51 -1.96
CA PHE A 154 2.13 -9.52 -2.11
C PHE A 154 2.95 -9.78 -0.84
N CYS A 155 2.49 -9.34 0.33
CA CYS A 155 3.01 -9.78 1.62
C CYS A 155 2.55 -11.21 1.89
N THR A 156 3.08 -12.18 1.15
CA THR A 156 2.65 -13.58 1.15
C THR A 156 2.86 -14.29 2.49
N SER A 157 3.63 -13.69 3.40
CA SER A 157 3.84 -14.20 4.75
C SER A 157 2.80 -13.70 5.78
N LEU A 158 2.04 -12.66 5.43
CA LEU A 158 1.03 -12.06 6.29
C LEU A 158 -0.24 -12.93 6.29
N ALA A 159 -0.49 -13.66 7.38
CA ALA A 159 -1.61 -14.60 7.47
C ALA A 159 -2.75 -14.15 8.38
N SER A 160 -2.53 -13.13 9.21
CA SER A 160 -3.53 -12.67 10.19
C SER A 160 -3.34 -11.20 10.55
N LEU A 161 -4.44 -10.58 11.00
CA LEU A 161 -4.46 -9.22 11.54
C LEU A 161 -4.75 -9.29 13.04
N HIS A 162 -3.90 -8.64 13.84
CA HIS A 162 -4.13 -8.53 15.27
C HIS A 162 -5.17 -7.46 15.58
N LYS A 163 -5.85 -7.60 16.73
CA LYS A 163 -7.00 -6.80 17.15
C LYS A 163 -6.80 -5.27 16.99
N ASP A 164 -5.59 -4.76 17.17
CA ASP A 164 -5.29 -3.32 17.22
C ASP A 164 -4.16 -2.91 16.26
N CYS A 165 -3.89 -3.70 15.21
CA CYS A 165 -2.77 -3.46 14.28
C CYS A 165 -2.87 -2.15 13.47
N PHE A 166 -4.05 -1.52 13.43
CA PHE A 166 -4.26 -0.21 12.79
C PHE A 166 -4.59 0.91 13.77
N SER A 167 -4.45 0.69 15.08
CA SER A 167 -4.79 1.70 16.10
C SER A 167 -3.97 2.99 15.98
N CYS A 168 -2.74 2.90 15.44
CA CYS A 168 -1.83 4.02 15.23
C CYS A 168 -2.14 4.88 13.99
N MET A 169 -3.13 4.51 13.17
CA MET A 169 -3.46 5.17 11.90
C MET A 169 -4.96 5.49 11.79
N PRO A 170 -5.47 6.45 12.58
CA PRO A 170 -6.90 6.73 12.68
C PRO A 170 -7.53 7.27 11.38
N ASN A 171 -6.71 7.84 10.49
CA ASN A 171 -7.15 8.45 9.24
C ASN A 171 -6.91 7.56 8.01
N LEU A 172 -6.66 6.26 8.20
CA LEU A 172 -6.45 5.34 7.10
C LEU A 172 -7.73 5.19 6.27
N MET A 173 -7.66 5.59 5.00
CA MET A 173 -8.78 5.58 4.06
C MET A 173 -8.72 4.43 3.06
N ARG A 174 -7.51 4.02 2.68
CA ARG A 174 -7.26 3.03 1.62
C ARG A 174 -6.31 1.96 2.11
N LEU A 175 -6.73 0.71 2.04
CA LEU A 175 -5.94 -0.44 2.44
C LEU A 175 -5.93 -1.51 1.35
N SER A 176 -4.73 -1.93 0.94
CA SER A 176 -4.54 -2.98 -0.05
C SER A 176 -3.75 -4.15 0.55
N MET A 177 -4.27 -5.36 0.42
CA MET A 177 -3.73 -6.62 0.93
C MET A 177 -3.98 -7.76 -0.08
N CYS A 178 -3.70 -7.52 -1.35
CA CYS A 178 -3.76 -8.55 -2.40
C CYS A 178 -2.66 -9.60 -2.18
N GLU A 179 -2.91 -10.86 -2.54
CA GLU A 179 -1.92 -11.95 -2.42
C GLU A 179 -1.26 -12.06 -1.04
N THR A 180 -2.04 -11.85 0.02
CA THR A 180 -1.66 -12.20 1.39
C THR A 180 -2.21 -13.58 1.75
N ARG A 181 -1.86 -14.14 2.91
CA ARG A 181 -2.45 -15.39 3.42
C ARG A 181 -3.62 -15.14 4.37
N ILE A 182 -4.16 -13.91 4.41
CA ILE A 182 -5.32 -13.58 5.24
C ILE A 182 -6.53 -14.37 4.72
N ALA A 183 -7.02 -15.28 5.56
CA ALA A 183 -8.11 -16.20 5.23
C ALA A 183 -9.38 -15.97 6.06
N ASN A 184 -9.24 -15.57 7.32
CA ASN A 184 -10.36 -15.52 8.25
C ASN A 184 -11.15 -14.22 8.09
N LEU A 185 -12.32 -14.34 7.46
CA LEU A 185 -13.23 -13.23 7.17
C LEU A 185 -13.70 -12.51 8.45
N LEU A 186 -14.12 -13.25 9.48
CA LEU A 186 -14.67 -12.69 10.72
C LEU A 186 -13.65 -11.88 11.52
N THR A 187 -12.45 -12.43 11.71
CA THR A 187 -11.40 -11.70 12.44
C THR A 187 -10.94 -10.49 11.67
N THR A 188 -10.88 -10.60 10.34
CA THR A 188 -10.48 -9.51 9.44
C THR A 188 -11.49 -8.36 9.50
N THR A 189 -12.78 -8.60 9.34
CA THR A 189 -13.81 -7.55 9.47
C THR A 189 -13.86 -6.96 10.87
N GLY A 190 -13.66 -7.78 11.90
CA GLY A 190 -13.58 -7.32 13.29
C GLY A 190 -12.47 -6.30 13.54
N VAL A 191 -11.32 -6.46 12.89
CA VAL A 191 -10.22 -5.47 12.94
C VAL A 191 -10.54 -4.25 12.08
N LEU A 192 -10.97 -4.46 10.84
CA LEU A 192 -11.23 -3.38 9.88
C LEU A 192 -12.38 -2.46 10.28
N SER A 193 -13.40 -2.97 10.97
CA SER A 193 -14.55 -2.19 11.47
C SER A 193 -14.16 -1.10 12.48
N LYS A 194 -12.94 -1.16 13.03
CA LYS A 194 -12.40 -0.13 13.93
C LYS A 194 -11.76 1.04 13.20
N LEU A 195 -11.62 0.97 11.88
CA LEU A 195 -11.07 2.06 11.06
C LEU A 195 -12.21 2.99 10.64
N PRO A 196 -12.36 4.18 11.26
CA PRO A 196 -13.52 5.04 11.03
C PRO A 196 -13.51 5.68 9.64
N ALA A 197 -12.33 5.86 9.03
CA ALA A 197 -12.15 6.54 7.76
C ALA A 197 -11.99 5.58 6.56
N LEU A 198 -12.06 4.26 6.75
CA LEU A 198 -11.79 3.29 5.70
C LEU A 198 -12.89 3.31 4.62
N MET A 199 -12.52 3.72 3.41
CA MET A 199 -13.43 3.85 2.26
C MET A 199 -13.07 2.92 1.10
N GLU A 200 -11.79 2.59 0.92
CA GLU A 200 -11.35 1.64 -0.11
C GLU A 200 -10.58 0.47 0.48
N LEU A 201 -10.95 -0.73 0.05
CA LEU A 201 -10.34 -1.97 0.52
C LEU A 201 -10.11 -2.93 -0.64
N ARG A 202 -8.92 -3.54 -0.69
CA ARG A 202 -8.56 -4.49 -1.73
C ARG A 202 -7.91 -5.73 -1.12
N PHE A 203 -8.43 -6.90 -1.48
CA PHE A 203 -7.84 -8.20 -1.19
C PHE A 203 -7.57 -9.02 -2.45
N GLN A 204 -8.03 -8.53 -3.59
CA GLN A 204 -7.74 -9.08 -4.88
C GLN A 204 -7.47 -7.99 -5.90
N SER A 205 -6.45 -8.23 -6.72
CA SER A 205 -6.14 -7.41 -7.89
C SER A 205 -5.96 -8.31 -9.10
N CYS A 206 -6.45 -7.85 -10.25
CA CYS A 206 -6.11 -8.44 -11.54
C CYS A 206 -4.87 -7.74 -12.06
N LEU A 207 -3.83 -8.47 -12.48
CA LEU A 207 -2.71 -7.85 -13.22
C LEU A 207 -3.16 -7.13 -14.51
N CYS A 208 -4.34 -7.49 -15.04
CA CYS A 208 -4.94 -6.80 -16.17
C CYS A 208 -5.41 -5.36 -15.87
N CYS A 209 -5.41 -4.95 -14.60
CA CYS A 209 -6.04 -3.73 -14.11
C CYS A 209 -5.06 -2.86 -13.27
N LYS A 210 -3.84 -2.61 -13.76
CA LYS A 210 -3.04 -1.49 -13.26
C LYS A 210 -3.69 -0.19 -13.75
N ASP A 211 -4.23 0.60 -12.83
CA ASP A 211 -4.79 1.95 -13.07
C ASP A 211 -5.91 2.04 -14.13
N THR A 212 -6.52 0.92 -14.51
CA THR A 212 -7.66 0.86 -15.43
C THR A 212 -8.91 0.36 -14.69
N GLY A 213 -10.08 0.80 -15.16
CA GLY A 213 -11.38 0.59 -14.51
C GLY A 213 -11.82 -0.88 -14.35
N PRO A 214 -13.09 -1.13 -14.00
CA PRO A 214 -13.56 -2.44 -13.54
C PRO A 214 -13.23 -3.59 -14.51
N CYS A 215 -12.61 -4.66 -14.00
CA CYS A 215 -12.21 -5.80 -14.81
C CYS A 215 -13.46 -6.59 -15.30
N PRO A 216 -13.64 -6.85 -16.60
CA PRO A 216 -14.86 -7.50 -17.13
C PRO A 216 -15.08 -8.96 -16.70
N ASN A 217 -14.09 -9.61 -16.08
CA ASN A 217 -14.07 -11.07 -15.93
C ASN A 217 -14.41 -11.61 -14.53
N LEU A 218 -14.65 -10.77 -13.51
CA LEU A 218 -15.06 -11.30 -12.19
C LEU A 218 -16.48 -11.92 -12.22
N GLN A 219 -17.37 -11.43 -13.09
CA GLN A 219 -18.76 -11.89 -13.14
C GLN A 219 -18.95 -13.22 -13.89
N ARG A 220 -18.13 -13.55 -14.88
CA ARG A 220 -18.32 -14.78 -15.68
C ARG A 220 -17.88 -16.07 -14.99
N GLN A 221 -16.97 -16.01 -14.03
CA GLN A 221 -16.45 -17.22 -13.38
C GLN A 221 -17.42 -17.81 -12.33
N HIS A 222 -18.40 -17.05 -11.86
CA HIS A 222 -19.42 -17.57 -10.94
C HIS A 222 -20.40 -18.56 -11.62
N ASN A 223 -20.42 -18.60 -12.96
CA ASN A 223 -21.33 -19.43 -13.75
C ASN A 223 -20.64 -20.60 -14.50
N LEU A 224 -19.30 -20.72 -14.48
CA LEU A 224 -18.59 -21.79 -15.19
C LEU A 224 -18.12 -22.95 -14.30
N GLN A 225 -18.26 -22.85 -12.97
CA GLN A 225 -17.98 -23.99 -12.07
C GLN A 225 -19.07 -25.07 -12.09
N SER A 226 -20.18 -24.85 -12.81
CA SER A 226 -21.29 -25.80 -12.93
C SER A 226 -21.36 -26.58 -14.25
N GLU A 227 -20.51 -26.30 -15.25
CA GLU A 227 -20.60 -26.95 -16.57
C GLU A 227 -19.22 -27.19 -17.21
N VAL A 228 -18.41 -28.08 -16.64
CA VAL A 228 -17.45 -28.85 -17.47
C VAL A 228 -17.32 -30.25 -16.86
N GLN A 229 -18.28 -31.10 -17.20
CA GLN A 229 -18.08 -32.54 -17.24
C GLN A 229 -18.47 -32.95 -18.68
N GLU A 230 -17.54 -33.62 -19.35
CA GLU A 230 -17.64 -34.20 -20.71
C GLU A 230 -17.57 -33.25 -21.93
N LYS A 231 -16.42 -33.21 -22.61
CA LYS A 231 -16.13 -34.02 -23.82
C LYS A 231 -14.89 -33.53 -24.58
N ASP A 232 -14.16 -34.52 -25.10
CA ASP A 232 -12.86 -34.47 -25.73
C ASP A 232 -12.79 -33.82 -27.13
N GLU A 233 -11.55 -33.37 -27.43
CA GLU A 233 -10.81 -33.41 -28.70
C GLU A 233 -11.55 -33.12 -30.02
N PHE A 234 -11.38 -31.90 -30.57
CA PHE A 234 -10.80 -31.67 -31.91
C PHE A 234 -10.59 -30.17 -32.18
N LEU A 235 -9.60 -29.83 -33.02
CA LEU A 235 -9.15 -28.49 -33.46
C LEU A 235 -7.99 -27.85 -32.66
N VAL A 236 -6.83 -28.50 -32.80
CA VAL A 236 -5.50 -28.04 -32.40
C VAL A 236 -4.90 -27.17 -33.51
N SER A 237 -5.00 -25.84 -33.40
CA SER A 237 -3.99 -24.91 -33.96
C SER A 237 -4.14 -23.47 -33.48
N ASP A 238 -5.36 -22.99 -33.21
CA ASP A 238 -5.60 -21.59 -32.78
C ASP A 238 -5.67 -21.37 -31.25
N LEU A 239 -5.65 -22.45 -30.46
CA LEU A 239 -5.71 -22.39 -28.99
C LEU A 239 -4.38 -22.05 -28.31
N LYS A 240 -3.23 -22.08 -29.02
CA LYS A 240 -1.93 -21.81 -28.38
C LYS A 240 -1.79 -20.34 -27.98
N ASN A 241 -2.29 -19.40 -28.78
CA ASN A 241 -2.25 -17.97 -28.42
C ASN A 241 -3.24 -17.62 -27.31
N VAL A 242 -4.44 -18.20 -27.32
CA VAL A 242 -5.45 -17.98 -26.27
C VAL A 242 -4.98 -18.55 -24.92
N THR A 243 -4.32 -19.71 -24.91
CA THR A 243 -3.78 -20.31 -23.68
C THR A 243 -2.58 -19.53 -23.12
N ILE A 244 -1.79 -18.88 -23.99
CA ILE A 244 -0.66 -18.02 -23.56
C ILE A 244 -1.17 -16.67 -23.01
N THR A 245 -2.26 -16.12 -23.56
CA THR A 245 -2.89 -14.90 -23.02
C THR A 245 -3.69 -15.16 -21.73
N LEU A 246 -4.27 -16.36 -21.55
CA LEU A 246 -4.95 -16.77 -20.31
C LEU A 246 -4.00 -17.20 -19.19
N LYS A 247 -2.76 -17.63 -19.51
CA LYS A 247 -1.75 -18.04 -18.50
C LYS A 247 -1.21 -16.90 -17.64
N TYR A 248 -1.38 -15.64 -18.05
CA TYR A 248 -0.82 -14.46 -17.37
C TYR A 248 -1.86 -13.49 -16.82
N ILE A 249 -3.10 -13.91 -16.63
CA ILE A 249 -3.96 -13.26 -15.63
C ILE A 249 -3.63 -13.91 -14.28
N THR A 250 -2.46 -13.61 -13.72
CA THR A 250 -2.20 -14.03 -12.33
C THR A 250 -3.16 -13.24 -11.45
N HIS A 251 -4.15 -13.96 -10.93
CA HIS A 251 -5.12 -13.41 -10.01
C HIS A 251 -4.46 -13.41 -8.64
N HIS A 252 -4.26 -12.22 -8.10
CA HIS A 252 -3.55 -12.05 -6.85
C HIS A 252 -4.57 -11.93 -5.71
N ARG A 253 -5.25 -13.04 -5.40
CA ARG A 253 -6.37 -13.08 -4.44
C ARG A 253 -5.90 -13.63 -3.11
N SER A 254 -6.16 -12.88 -2.04
CA SER A 254 -6.03 -13.41 -0.68
C SER A 254 -7.07 -14.52 -0.43
N PRO A 255 -6.76 -15.55 0.38
CA PRO A 255 -7.64 -16.69 0.62
C PRO A 255 -9.06 -16.33 1.07
N LEU A 256 -9.25 -15.23 1.81
CA LEU A 256 -10.58 -14.81 2.23
C LEU A 256 -11.53 -14.51 1.06
N CYS A 257 -11.00 -14.18 -0.13
CA CYS A 257 -11.83 -13.91 -1.31
C CYS A 257 -12.58 -15.16 -1.81
N PHE A 258 -12.19 -16.36 -1.37
CA PHE A 258 -12.86 -17.62 -1.69
C PHE A 258 -13.95 -18.00 -0.69
N GLU A 259 -14.10 -17.25 0.42
CA GLU A 259 -15.19 -17.46 1.36
C GLU A 259 -16.54 -17.21 0.68
N LYS A 260 -17.50 -18.10 0.96
CA LYS A 260 -18.86 -17.98 0.43
C LYS A 260 -19.43 -16.64 0.90
N LEU A 261 -20.09 -15.89 0.00
CA LEU A 261 -20.66 -14.56 0.31
C LEU A 261 -19.64 -13.52 0.83
N TYR A 262 -18.35 -13.71 0.57
CA TYR A 262 -17.28 -12.78 0.97
C TYR A 262 -17.65 -11.31 0.72
N ARG A 263 -18.07 -10.97 -0.51
CA ARG A 263 -18.37 -9.58 -0.89
C ARG A 263 -19.54 -9.01 -0.09
N ASP A 264 -20.66 -9.72 -0.03
CA ASP A 264 -21.85 -9.30 0.73
C ASP A 264 -21.54 -9.15 2.23
N TYR A 265 -20.76 -10.08 2.77
CA TYR A 265 -20.36 -10.03 4.16
C TYR A 265 -19.46 -8.83 4.46
N MET A 266 -18.47 -8.53 3.61
CA MET A 266 -17.61 -7.35 3.75
C MET A 266 -18.41 -6.05 3.66
N ILE A 267 -19.29 -5.92 2.67
CA ILE A 267 -20.11 -4.72 2.47
C ILE A 267 -21.06 -4.49 3.66
N SER A 268 -21.70 -5.55 4.16
CA SER A 268 -22.60 -5.43 5.33
C SER A 268 -21.85 -5.16 6.64
N SER A 269 -20.65 -5.71 6.80
CA SER A 269 -19.82 -5.54 8.00
C SER A 269 -19.10 -4.19 8.07
N LEU A 270 -18.88 -3.54 6.92
CA LEU A 270 -18.13 -2.28 6.79
C LEU A 270 -19.01 -1.22 6.09
N PRO A 271 -19.97 -0.60 6.79
CA PRO A 271 -20.98 0.26 6.17
C PRO A 271 -20.41 1.53 5.51
N GLY A 272 -19.27 2.02 6.00
CA GLY A 272 -18.54 3.16 5.45
C GLY A 272 -17.76 2.87 4.16
N LEU A 273 -17.63 1.59 3.77
CA LEU A 273 -16.87 1.21 2.59
C LEU A 273 -17.56 1.69 1.30
N GLU A 274 -16.78 2.25 0.39
CA GLU A 274 -17.23 2.79 -0.90
C GLU A 274 -16.69 1.97 -2.09
N VAL A 275 -15.48 1.41 -1.96
CA VAL A 275 -14.85 0.58 -2.99
C VAL A 275 -14.32 -0.70 -2.35
N LEU A 276 -14.70 -1.84 -2.93
CA LEU A 276 -14.16 -3.14 -2.56
C LEU A 276 -13.61 -3.84 -3.80
N ASP A 277 -12.33 -4.21 -3.76
CA ASP A 277 -11.64 -4.94 -4.82
C ASP A 277 -11.68 -4.23 -6.19
N ASN A 278 -11.52 -2.91 -6.17
CA ASN A 278 -11.63 -2.00 -7.34
C ASN A 278 -13.05 -1.84 -7.90
N PHE A 279 -14.08 -2.39 -7.25
CA PHE A 279 -15.47 -2.22 -7.65
C PHE A 279 -16.19 -1.25 -6.70
N PRO A 280 -16.79 -0.17 -7.22
CA PRO A 280 -17.59 0.74 -6.41
C PRO A 280 -18.83 0.02 -5.87
N ILE A 281 -19.17 0.28 -4.62
CA ILE A 281 -20.30 -0.31 -3.91
C ILE A 281 -21.52 0.59 -4.11
N ARG A 282 -22.57 0.05 -4.73
CA ARG A 282 -23.81 0.81 -4.97
C ARG A 282 -24.74 0.75 -3.78
N LYS A 283 -25.63 1.74 -3.65
CA LYS A 283 -26.63 1.77 -2.55
C LYS A 283 -27.51 0.50 -2.51
N MET A 284 -28.04 0.07 -3.66
CA MET A 284 -28.84 -1.16 -3.74
C MET A 284 -28.03 -2.41 -3.35
N GLU A 285 -26.73 -2.43 -3.63
CA GLU A 285 -25.84 -3.51 -3.24
C GLU A 285 -25.64 -3.56 -1.72
N LYS A 286 -25.52 -2.39 -1.06
CA LYS A 286 -25.49 -2.33 0.42
C LYS A 286 -26.75 -2.91 1.04
N GLU A 287 -27.92 -2.57 0.50
CA GLU A 287 -29.21 -3.07 1.00
C GLU A 287 -29.33 -4.60 0.81
N LEU A 288 -28.96 -5.12 -0.36
CA LEU A 288 -28.96 -6.56 -0.64
C LEU A 288 -27.96 -7.31 0.26
N ALA A 289 -26.76 -6.77 0.44
CA ALA A 289 -25.72 -7.34 1.28
C ALA A 289 -26.19 -7.45 2.75
N MET A 290 -26.90 -6.44 3.27
CA MET A 290 -27.50 -6.49 4.61
C MET A 290 -28.52 -7.62 4.74
N MET A 291 -29.43 -7.78 3.77
CA MET A 291 -30.42 -8.86 3.77
C MET A 291 -29.78 -10.25 3.68
N THR A 292 -28.79 -10.41 2.81
CA THR A 292 -28.02 -11.64 2.65
C THR A 292 -27.27 -11.98 3.93
N SER A 293 -26.64 -10.99 4.56
CA SER A 293 -25.91 -11.18 5.81
C SER A 293 -26.82 -11.63 6.96
N ALA A 294 -27.98 -11.00 7.13
CA ALA A 294 -28.98 -11.41 8.11
C ALA A 294 -29.45 -12.86 7.90
N LYS A 295 -29.69 -13.25 6.64
CA LYS A 295 -30.15 -14.61 6.29
C LYS A 295 -29.11 -15.69 6.59
N TYR A 296 -27.84 -15.45 6.26
CA TYR A 296 -26.81 -16.50 6.27
C TYR A 296 -25.84 -16.43 7.45
N TYR A 297 -25.65 -15.27 8.07
CA TYR A 297 -24.67 -15.08 9.15
C TYR A 297 -25.29 -14.73 10.50
N GLU A 298 -26.47 -14.09 10.55
CA GLU A 298 -27.17 -13.83 11.81
C GLU A 298 -28.06 -15.02 12.25
N TYR A 299 -28.55 -15.83 11.30
CA TYR A 299 -29.50 -16.93 11.58
C TYR A 299 -28.87 -18.29 11.92
N LEU A 300 -27.54 -18.42 11.90
CA LEU A 300 -26.83 -19.59 12.44
C LEU A 300 -26.70 -19.47 13.98
N PRO A 301 -26.58 -20.57 14.76
CA PRO A 301 -27.12 -20.73 16.12
C PRO A 301 -26.33 -20.01 17.23
N TYR A 302 -26.04 -18.72 17.06
CA TYR A 302 -25.30 -17.89 18.02
C TYR A 302 -25.82 -16.45 18.08
N ASN A 303 -27.15 -16.21 17.93
CA ASN A 303 -27.86 -14.96 18.27
C ASN A 303 -26.96 -13.72 18.43
N ARG A 304 -26.37 -13.27 17.32
CA ARG A 304 -25.40 -12.16 17.31
C ARG A 304 -26.14 -10.84 17.22
N GLN A 305 -26.87 -10.47 18.27
CA GLN A 305 -27.23 -9.07 18.43
C GLN A 305 -25.99 -8.29 18.84
N LEU A 306 -25.40 -7.56 17.89
CA LEU A 306 -24.63 -6.37 18.23
C LEU A 306 -25.61 -5.46 18.99
N LYS A 307 -25.49 -5.40 20.32
CA LYS A 307 -26.20 -4.39 21.11
C LYS A 307 -25.84 -3.03 20.51
N ARG A 308 -26.76 -2.45 19.73
CA ARG A 308 -26.82 -1.02 19.50
C ARG A 308 -26.88 -0.39 20.89
N LYS A 309 -25.75 0.16 21.35
CA LYS A 309 -25.81 1.18 22.39
C LYS A 309 -26.43 2.39 21.70
N CYS A 310 -27.74 2.53 21.82
CA CYS A 310 -28.38 3.82 21.63
C CYS A 310 -27.76 4.78 22.65
N CYS A 311 -27.21 5.90 22.17
CA CYS A 311 -27.08 7.10 22.98
C CYS A 311 -28.48 7.67 23.22
#